data_AF-A0A4Z0Q3Y8-F1
#
_entry.id   AF-A0A4Z0Q3Y8-F1
#
_cell.length_a   1.000
_cell.length_b   1.000
_cell.length_c   1.000
_cell.angle_alpha   90.00
_cell.angle_beta   90.00
_cell.angle_gamma   90.00
#
_symmetry.space_group_name_H-M   'P 1'
#
loop_
_entity.id
_entity.type
_entity.pdbx_description
1 polymer ?
#
loop_
_entity_poly.entity_id
_entity_poly.type
_entity_poly.pdbx_seq_one_letter_code
_entity_poly.pdbx_strand_id
1 'polypeptide(L)'
;MNYSLNQLGSAAECDEVLAAAQKERAILTNRRQNREFESGNLATTAPQVQAELTTITAQLTGLATMLPTLPEGPAKDKWLTEKERLEYQQKVLNRRVGSNGILALLGRELDLARLNAELAEVDAFIAAVQARKAAL
;
A
#
# COMPACT_ATOMS: atom_id res chain seq x y z
N MET A 1 3.55 -0.42 29.35
CA MET A 1 4.76 -1.12 28.89
C MET A 1 5.22 -2.06 29.99
N ASN A 2 5.58 -3.30 29.63
CA ASN A 2 5.92 -4.35 30.60
C ASN A 2 7.27 -4.97 30.21
N TYR A 3 8.36 -4.23 30.44
CA TYR A 3 9.72 -4.70 30.22
C TYR A 3 10.40 -4.92 31.57
N SER A 4 11.15 -6.01 31.70
CA SER A 4 11.91 -6.35 32.90
C SER A 4 13.19 -5.52 33.04
N LEU A 5 13.10 -4.18 32.92
CA LEU A 5 14.26 -3.27 32.89
C LEU A 5 15.06 -3.26 34.19
N ASN A 6 14.47 -3.70 35.30
CA ASN A 6 15.16 -3.87 36.58
C ASN A 6 16.31 -4.90 36.51
N GLN A 7 16.35 -5.74 35.47
CA GLN A 7 17.45 -6.67 35.22
C GLN A 7 18.72 -5.98 34.67
N LEU A 8 18.60 -4.74 34.16
CA LEU A 8 19.76 -3.93 33.81
C LEU A 8 20.32 -3.35 35.12
N GLY A 9 21.51 -3.81 35.49
CA GLY A 9 22.20 -3.49 36.74
C GLY A 9 23.25 -2.40 36.59
N SER A 10 23.64 -2.03 35.36
CA SER A 10 24.61 -0.97 35.12
C SER A 10 24.23 -0.03 33.98
N ALA A 11 24.80 1.17 34.00
CA ALA A 11 24.67 2.13 32.92
C ALA A 11 25.22 1.60 31.58
N ALA A 12 26.26 0.75 31.62
CA ALA A 12 26.87 0.15 30.43
C ALA A 12 25.91 -0.85 29.75
N GLU A 13 25.23 -1.71 30.51
CA GLU A 13 24.20 -2.62 29.96
C GLU A 13 23.04 -1.84 29.33
N CYS A 14 22.64 -0.72 29.95
CA CYS A 14 21.63 0.16 29.36
C CYS A 14 22.11 0.74 28.02
N ASP A 15 23.38 1.13 27.90
CA ASP A 15 23.93 1.67 26.66
C ASP A 15 23.97 0.64 25.52
N GLU A 16 24.29 -0.61 25.82
CA GLU A 16 24.22 -1.69 24.83
C GLU A 16 22.80 -1.90 24.31
N VAL A 17 21.81 -1.92 25.21
CA VAL A 17 20.39 -2.05 24.84
C VAL A 17 19.92 -0.84 24.03
N LEU A 18 20.32 0.37 24.42
CA LEU A 18 19.99 1.59 23.69
C LEU A 18 20.60 1.60 22.29
N ALA A 19 21.86 1.16 22.14
CA ALA A 19 22.51 1.05 20.84
C ALA A 19 21.76 0.08 19.91
N ALA A 20 21.33 -1.07 20.43
CA ALA A 20 20.52 -2.03 19.69
C ALA A 20 19.17 -1.45 19.28
N ALA A 21 18.45 -0.80 20.20
CA ALA A 21 17.15 -0.19 19.94
C ALA A 21 17.23 0.97 18.93
N GLN A 22 18.26 1.81 19.01
CA GLN A 22 18.48 2.89 18.04
C GLN A 22 18.78 2.36 16.64
N LYS A 23 19.51 1.24 16.53
CA LYS A 23 19.74 0.56 15.25
C LYS A 23 18.43 0.06 14.65
N GLU A 24 17.58 -0.59 15.45
CA GLU A 24 16.27 -1.07 14.99
C GLU A 24 15.38 0.09 14.54
N ARG A 25 15.33 1.17 15.34
CA ARG A 25 14.62 2.40 15.01
C ARG A 25 15.05 2.98 13.65
N ALA A 26 16.35 2.98 13.36
CA ALA A 26 16.87 3.46 12.08
C ALA A 26 16.43 2.56 10.91
N ILE A 27 16.43 1.24 11.08
CA ILE A 27 15.96 0.27 10.09
C ILE A 27 14.47 0.49 9.81
N LEU A 28 13.65 0.59 10.85
CA LEU A 28 12.21 0.83 10.73
C LEU A 28 11.91 2.18 10.09
N THR A 29 12.68 3.22 10.43
CA THR A 29 12.53 4.56 9.81
C THR A 29 12.80 4.50 8.31
N ASN A 30 13.85 3.81 7.87
CA ASN A 30 14.13 3.65 6.45
C ASN A 30 13.01 2.86 5.73
N ARG A 31 12.54 1.77 6.35
CA ARG A 31 11.41 0.99 5.83
C ARG A 31 10.15 1.85 5.69
N ARG A 32 9.84 2.68 6.70
CA ARG A 32 8.70 3.61 6.66
C ARG A 32 8.82 4.59 5.50
N GLN A 33 9.97 5.23 5.32
CA GLN A 33 10.20 6.18 4.22
C GLN A 33 10.01 5.53 2.84
N ASN A 34 10.52 4.32 2.65
CA ASN A 34 10.32 3.59 1.40
C ASN A 34 8.83 3.29 1.16
N ARG A 35 8.09 2.87 2.20
CA ARG A 35 6.65 2.61 2.12
C ARG A 35 5.83 3.88 1.89
N GLU A 36 6.19 4.99 2.51
CA GLU A 36 5.59 6.31 2.28
C GLU A 36 5.72 6.70 0.80
N PHE A 37 6.91 6.53 0.22
CA PHE A 37 7.15 6.82 -1.20
C PHE A 37 6.33 5.92 -2.12
N GLU A 38 6.31 4.60 -1.86
CA GLU A 38 5.50 3.65 -2.65
C GLU A 38 4.00 3.96 -2.57
N SER A 39 3.49 4.23 -1.37
CA SER A 39 2.08 4.58 -1.14
C SER A 39 1.71 5.89 -1.83
N GLY A 40 2.56 6.92 -1.74
CA GLY A 40 2.34 8.20 -2.40
C GLY A 40 2.29 8.07 -3.93
N ASN A 41 3.20 7.30 -4.53
CA ASN A 41 3.15 7.01 -5.96
C ASN A 41 1.86 6.28 -6.34
N LEU A 42 1.44 5.32 -5.53
CA LEU A 42 0.26 4.53 -5.81
C LEU A 42 -1.06 5.30 -5.61
N ALA A 43 -1.09 6.25 -4.68
CA ALA A 43 -2.24 7.12 -4.44
C ALA A 43 -2.65 7.95 -5.67
N THR A 44 -1.68 8.26 -6.54
CA THR A 44 -1.97 8.98 -7.80
C THR A 44 -2.48 8.07 -8.92
N THR A 45 -1.98 6.84 -8.99
CA THR A 45 -2.25 5.92 -10.12
C THR A 45 -3.44 4.99 -9.87
N ALA A 46 -3.66 4.56 -8.62
CA ALA A 46 -4.75 3.64 -8.28
C ALA A 46 -6.15 4.19 -8.61
N PRO A 47 -6.49 5.47 -8.33
CA PRO A 47 -7.78 6.04 -8.70
C PRO A 47 -7.95 6.11 -10.23
N GLN A 48 -6.88 6.38 -10.97
CA GLN A 48 -6.91 6.47 -12.43
C GLN A 48 -7.22 5.10 -13.05
N VAL A 49 -6.54 4.05 -12.61
CA VAL A 49 -6.79 2.66 -13.05
C VAL A 49 -8.23 2.26 -12.76
N GLN A 50 -8.76 2.61 -11.58
CA GLN A 50 -10.14 2.30 -11.23
C GLN A 50 -11.15 3.08 -12.10
N ALA A 51 -10.91 4.37 -12.34
CA ALA A 51 -11.77 5.20 -13.16
C ALA A 51 -11.80 4.72 -14.62
N GLU A 52 -10.64 4.34 -15.17
CA GLU A 52 -10.53 3.78 -16.51
C GLU A 52 -11.29 2.45 -16.61
N LEU A 53 -11.13 1.55 -15.62
CA LEU A 53 -11.85 0.29 -15.59
C LEU A 53 -13.38 0.48 -15.50
N THR A 54 -13.85 1.43 -14.68
CA THR A 54 -15.28 1.78 -14.59
C THR A 54 -15.79 2.29 -15.93
N THR A 55 -15.02 3.14 -16.62
CA THR A 55 -15.38 3.71 -17.93
C THR A 55 -15.50 2.62 -18.99
N ILE A 56 -14.49 1.76 -19.13
CA ILE A 56 -14.49 0.66 -20.10
C ILE A 56 -15.63 -0.32 -19.81
N THR A 57 -15.89 -0.61 -18.54
CA THR A 57 -17.00 -1.49 -18.15
C THR A 57 -18.35 -0.90 -18.55
N ALA A 58 -18.57 0.40 -18.32
CA ALA A 58 -19.79 1.08 -18.75
C ALA A 58 -19.96 1.09 -20.28
N GLN A 59 -18.88 1.32 -21.03
CA GLN A 59 -18.89 1.25 -22.49
C GLN A 59 -19.24 -0.15 -22.99
N LEU A 60 -18.64 -1.20 -22.41
CA LEU A 60 -18.96 -2.59 -22.75
C LEU A 60 -20.42 -2.94 -22.45
N THR A 61 -20.97 -2.47 -21.33
CA THR A 61 -22.40 -2.62 -21.02
C THR A 61 -23.26 -1.92 -22.07
N GLY A 62 -22.91 -0.70 -22.48
CA GLY A 62 -23.58 0.03 -23.55
C GLY A 62 -23.55 -0.75 -24.88
N LEU A 63 -22.38 -1.22 -25.31
CA LEU A 63 -22.25 -2.02 -26.52
C LEU A 63 -23.03 -3.33 -26.45
N ALA A 64 -23.05 -4.00 -25.29
CA ALA A 64 -23.83 -5.23 -25.11
C ALA A 64 -25.34 -5.00 -25.27
N THR A 65 -25.86 -3.82 -24.92
CA THR A 65 -27.28 -3.46 -25.13
C THR A 65 -27.59 -2.99 -26.54
N MET A 66 -26.66 -2.30 -27.20
CA MET A 66 -26.84 -1.76 -28.56
C MET A 66 -26.61 -2.79 -29.67
N LEU A 67 -25.57 -3.64 -29.56
CA LEU A 67 -25.19 -4.58 -30.62
C LEU A 67 -26.32 -5.51 -31.11
N PRO A 68 -27.21 -6.03 -30.23
CA PRO A 68 -28.34 -6.86 -30.65
C PRO A 68 -29.40 -6.11 -31.47
N THR A 69 -29.48 -4.78 -31.35
CA THR A 69 -30.49 -3.96 -32.04
C THR A 69 -30.02 -3.48 -33.41
N LEU A 70 -28.74 -3.64 -33.73
CA LEU A 70 -28.17 -3.25 -35.01
C LEU A 70 -28.43 -4.32 -36.09
N PRO A 71 -28.85 -3.89 -37.30
CA PRO A 71 -28.92 -4.79 -38.45
C PRO A 71 -27.52 -5.27 -38.83
N GLU A 72 -27.45 -6.44 -39.47
CA GLU A 72 -26.19 -6.96 -40.00
C GLU A 72 -25.60 -6.01 -41.05
N GLY A 73 -24.27 -5.88 -41.02
CA GLY A 73 -23.53 -5.07 -41.99
C GLY A 73 -22.37 -4.28 -41.36
N PRO A 74 -21.69 -3.43 -42.17
CA PRO A 74 -20.42 -2.81 -41.79
C PRO A 74 -20.46 -1.99 -40.51
N ALA A 75 -21.62 -1.41 -40.19
CA ALA A 75 -21.81 -0.65 -38.95
C ALA A 75 -21.75 -1.55 -37.71
N LYS A 76 -22.41 -2.72 -37.77
CA LYS A 76 -22.39 -3.71 -36.68
C LYS A 76 -21.01 -4.33 -36.52
N ASP A 77 -20.35 -4.66 -37.63
CA ASP A 77 -18.98 -5.20 -37.63
C ASP A 77 -18.00 -4.24 -36.95
N LYS A 78 -18.09 -2.94 -37.26
CA LYS A 78 -17.27 -1.91 -36.60
C LYS A 78 -17.44 -1.91 -35.08
N TRP A 79 -18.68 -2.00 -34.59
CA TRP A 79 -18.96 -2.01 -33.15
C TRP A 79 -18.57 -3.33 -32.49
N LEU A 80 -18.59 -4.45 -33.21
CA LEU A 80 -18.05 -5.73 -32.74
C LEU A 80 -16.52 -5.65 -32.56
N THR A 81 -15.79 -5.10 -33.53
CA THR A 81 -14.33 -4.87 -33.41
C THR A 81 -14.01 -3.93 -32.24
N GLU A 82 -14.80 -2.87 -32.06
CA GLU A 82 -14.60 -1.95 -30.93
C GLU A 82 -14.87 -2.62 -29.58
N LYS A 83 -15.88 -3.48 -29.50
CA LYS A 83 -16.15 -4.29 -28.32
C LYS A 83 -14.95 -5.18 -27.99
N GLU A 84 -14.40 -5.91 -28.96
CA GLU A 84 -13.21 -6.76 -28.76
C GLU A 84 -12.00 -5.97 -28.25
N ARG A 85 -11.78 -4.77 -28.81
CA ARG A 85 -10.73 -3.85 -28.36
C ARG A 85 -10.91 -3.46 -26.89
N LEU A 86 -12.12 -3.08 -26.49
CA LEU A 86 -12.44 -2.71 -25.12
C LEU A 86 -12.35 -3.89 -24.15
N GLU A 87 -12.77 -5.10 -24.55
CA GLU A 87 -12.62 -6.32 -23.74
C GLU A 87 -11.15 -6.66 -23.49
N TYR A 88 -10.28 -6.48 -24.50
CA TYR A 88 -8.84 -6.64 -24.34
C TYR A 88 -8.28 -5.61 -23.34
N GLN A 89 -8.65 -4.34 -23.48
CA GLN A 89 -8.23 -3.29 -22.54
C GLN A 89 -8.70 -3.57 -21.11
N GLN A 90 -9.95 -4.00 -20.93
CA GLN A 90 -10.49 -4.40 -19.63
C GLN A 90 -9.66 -5.51 -18.98
N LYS A 91 -9.25 -6.53 -19.75
CA LYS A 91 -8.38 -7.62 -19.27
C LYS A 91 -6.99 -7.13 -18.85
N VAL A 92 -6.43 -6.13 -19.53
CA VAL A 92 -5.15 -5.53 -19.15
C VAL A 92 -5.29 -4.72 -17.86
N LEU A 93 -6.34 -3.89 -17.75
CA LEU A 93 -6.59 -3.09 -16.55
C LEU A 93 -6.87 -3.97 -15.33
N ASN A 94 -7.67 -5.03 -15.47
CA ASN A 94 -7.93 -5.98 -14.38
C ASN A 94 -6.65 -6.60 -13.83
N ARG A 95 -5.65 -6.88 -14.68
CA ARG A 95 -4.33 -7.34 -14.22
C ARG A 95 -3.57 -6.26 -13.47
N ARG A 96 -3.71 -4.99 -13.87
CA ARG A 96 -3.08 -3.84 -13.19
C ARG A 96 -3.73 -3.52 -11.85
N VAL A 97 -5.04 -3.76 -11.67
CA VAL A 97 -5.74 -3.51 -10.39
C VAL A 97 -5.14 -4.33 -9.25
N GLY A 98 -4.66 -5.56 -9.51
CA GLY A 98 -4.06 -6.39 -8.47
C GLY A 98 -2.77 -5.83 -7.87
N SER A 99 -1.95 -5.14 -8.68
CA SER A 99 -0.66 -4.58 -8.25
C SER A 99 -0.69 -3.07 -8.02
N ASN A 100 -1.56 -2.37 -8.74
CA ASN A 100 -1.63 -0.91 -8.77
C ASN A 100 -3.05 -0.36 -8.55
N GLY A 101 -3.98 -1.17 -8.06
CA GLY A 101 -5.35 -0.73 -7.76
C GLY A 101 -5.51 -0.25 -6.32
N ILE A 102 -6.75 0.14 -6.00
CA ILE A 102 -7.11 0.67 -4.68
C ILE A 102 -6.80 -0.33 -3.56
N LEU A 103 -7.01 -1.63 -3.77
CA LEU A 103 -6.68 -2.64 -2.77
C LEU A 103 -5.18 -2.70 -2.45
N ALA A 104 -4.33 -2.56 -3.47
CA ALA A 104 -2.88 -2.50 -3.27
C ALA A 104 -2.47 -1.23 -2.50
N LEU A 105 -3.12 -0.10 -2.78
CA LEU A 105 -2.93 1.15 -2.03
C LEU A 105 -3.30 0.98 -0.56
N LEU A 106 -4.50 0.49 -0.26
CA LEU A 106 -4.95 0.27 1.12
C LEU A 106 -4.05 -0.71 1.87
N GLY A 107 -3.54 -1.75 1.20
CA GLY A 107 -2.56 -2.67 1.78
C GLY A 107 -1.26 -1.96 2.18
N ARG A 108 -0.74 -1.06 1.33
CA ARG A 108 0.47 -0.27 1.63
C ARG A 108 0.26 0.73 2.76
N GLU A 109 -0.90 1.38 2.80
CA GLU A 109 -1.28 2.28 3.90
C GLU A 109 -1.38 1.54 5.24
N LEU A 110 -1.93 0.31 5.24
CA LEU A 110 -1.96 -0.54 6.43
C LEU A 110 -0.55 -0.92 6.90
N ASP A 111 0.33 -1.31 5.98
CA ASP A 111 1.73 -1.63 6.30
C ASP A 111 2.46 -0.42 6.90
N LEU A 112 2.20 0.78 6.37
CA LEU A 112 2.75 2.03 6.89
C LEU A 112 2.23 2.36 8.28
N ALA A 113 0.93 2.15 8.53
CA ALA A 113 0.34 2.32 9.86
C ALA A 113 0.98 1.36 10.89
N ARG A 114 1.24 0.10 10.50
CA ARG A 114 1.95 -0.87 11.34
C ARG A 114 3.38 -0.43 11.66
N LEU A 115 4.14 0.02 10.66
CA LEU A 115 5.50 0.54 10.86
C LEU A 115 5.52 1.74 11.81
N ASN A 116 4.53 2.62 11.73
CA ASN A 116 4.41 3.75 12.65
C ASN A 116 4.13 3.29 14.09
N ALA A 117 3.27 2.29 14.27
CA ALA A 117 3.02 1.73 15.59
C ALA A 117 4.27 1.03 16.18
N GLU A 118 5.01 0.31 15.35
CA GLU A 118 6.26 -0.35 15.75
C GLU A 118 7.35 0.67 16.13
N LEU A 119 7.51 1.74 15.35
CA LEU A 119 8.39 2.85 15.70
C LEU A 119 8.02 3.51 17.03
N ALA A 120 6.73 3.74 17.27
CA ALA A 120 6.26 4.32 18.53
C ALA A 120 6.57 3.43 19.74
N GLU A 121 6.45 2.10 19.59
CA GLU A 121 6.82 1.16 20.64
C GLU A 121 8.34 1.14 20.88
N VAL A 122 9.16 1.18 19.82
CA VAL A 122 10.62 1.27 19.95
C VAL A 122 11.04 2.57 20.62
N ASP A 123 10.43 3.70 20.26
CA ASP A 123 10.67 5.01 20.89
C ASP A 123 10.31 4.98 22.39
N ALA A 124 9.18 4.35 22.71
CA ALA A 124 8.77 4.17 24.09
C ALA A 124 9.79 3.30 24.85
N PHE A 125 10.21 2.17 24.29
CA PHE A 125 11.22 1.28 24.87
C PHE A 125 12.53 2.02 25.14
N ILE A 126 13.02 2.80 24.17
CA ILE A 126 14.21 3.64 24.32
C ILE A 126 14.06 4.59 25.50
N ALA A 127 12.92 5.30 25.62
CA ALA A 127 12.67 6.21 26.73
C ALA A 127 12.66 5.49 28.09
N ALA A 128 12.09 4.28 28.15
CA ALA A 128 12.05 3.48 29.36
C ALA A 128 13.46 3.01 29.80
N VAL A 129 14.31 2.60 28.85
CA VAL A 129 15.71 2.22 29.13
C VAL A 129 16.53 3.44 29.56
N GLN A 130 16.31 4.60 28.94
CA GLN A 130 16.94 5.86 29.38
C GLN A 130 16.56 6.23 30.81
N ALA A 131 15.28 6.08 31.18
CA ALA A 131 14.82 6.32 32.55
C ALA A 131 15.45 5.33 33.55
N ARG A 132 15.58 4.04 33.18
CA ARG A 132 16.30 3.06 34.00
C ARG A 132 17.77 3.45 34.18
N LYS A 133 18.45 3.84 33.11
CA LYS A 133 19.84 4.28 33.15
C LYS A 133 20.04 5.47 34.08
N ALA A 134 19.14 6.45 34.06
CA ALA A 134 19.20 7.62 34.93
C ALA A 134 18.97 7.31 36.42
N ALA A 135 18.41 6.13 36.74
CA ALA A 135 18.15 5.67 38.10
C ALA A 135 19.24 4.72 38.66
N LEU A 136 20.28 4.42 37.87
CA LEU A 136 21.45 3.60 38.25
C LEU A 136 22.66 4.51 38.52
#